data_AF-A0A972E5G3-F1
#
_entry.id   AF-A0A972E5G3-F1
#
_cell.length_a   1.000
_cell.length_b   1.000
_cell.length_c   1.000
_cell.angle_alpha   90.00
_cell.angle_beta   90.00
_cell.angle_gamma   90.00
#
_symmetry.space_group_name_H-M   'P 1'
#
loop_
_entity.id
_entity.type
_entity.pdbx_description
1 polymer ?
#
loop_
_entity_poly.entity_id
_entity_poly.type
_entity_poly.pdbx_seq_one_letter_code
_entity_poly.pdbx_strand_id
1 'polypeptide(L)'
;MSLIINPEKTRIEVASEQTFLEVLKSEKKDHWKEWVAVKTQNGTTDLTRTIGELGSGEHEIEWVHRDSPEAQAVYRHTMSHILAQAVTRLFGDARVVLGIGPTIENGFYYDILVENRAIQEEDLPAIEKEMERIIKENYPIRRFSLPKDEAIAFMRDKHQLYKVELIENLPEGEAISFYEQGDFVDLCRGPHLPSTGIIRSFKLLSLAGAYWRGDEKNQMLQRIYGTSFATKEALQDYLQYLEEAKRRDHRRLGPQLGLFHIDTDVAAGMPFFLEKGVITLTQLQTVWRQFHKEAGYIEVMTPLVMHEKLWHQSGHWDHYRENMYFIEKDEQNYAVKPMNCPGHIIIYKSQARSYRELPWKMAEFGKVHRYERSGVLHGLFRVRAFTQDDAHIFMTEEDIVHELTDLIHLIDRMYKVFGFAYRVDLSTRPENSMG
;
A
#
# COMPACT_ATOMS: atom_id res chain seq x y z
N MET A 1 -41.67 -2.04 -12.06
CA MET A 1 -41.00 -3.35 -12.09
C MET A 1 -39.65 -3.14 -12.72
N SER A 2 -38.60 -3.69 -12.12
CA SER A 2 -37.27 -3.71 -12.72
C SER A 2 -37.05 -5.06 -13.39
N LEU A 3 -36.16 -5.12 -14.37
CA LEU A 3 -35.85 -6.35 -15.08
C LEU A 3 -34.37 -6.67 -14.89
N ILE A 4 -34.06 -7.86 -14.40
CA ILE A 4 -32.69 -8.34 -14.27
C ILE A 4 -32.38 -9.24 -15.46
N ILE A 5 -31.20 -9.04 -16.05
CA ILE A 5 -30.61 -9.95 -17.02
C ILE A 5 -29.49 -10.70 -16.28
N ASN A 6 -29.71 -11.99 -16.02
CA ASN A 6 -28.74 -12.83 -15.33
C ASN A 6 -27.59 -13.27 -16.28
N PRO A 7 -26.53 -13.94 -15.77
CA PRO A 7 -25.43 -14.44 -16.60
C PRO A 7 -25.84 -15.43 -17.70
N GLU A 8 -26.98 -16.10 -17.53
CA GLU A 8 -27.54 -17.04 -18.51
C GLU A 8 -28.40 -16.32 -19.56
N LYS A 9 -28.38 -14.97 -19.58
CA LYS A 9 -29.17 -14.08 -20.45
C LYS A 9 -30.68 -14.27 -20.30
N THR A 10 -31.11 -14.78 -19.15
CA THR A 10 -32.51 -14.89 -18.78
C THR A 10 -32.99 -13.57 -18.21
N ARG A 11 -34.17 -13.15 -18.67
CA ARG A 11 -34.86 -11.95 -18.18
C ARG A 11 -35.76 -12.32 -17.02
N ILE A 12 -35.52 -11.72 -15.86
CA ILE A 12 -36.26 -11.97 -14.63
C ILE A 12 -36.96 -10.68 -14.22
N GLU A 13 -38.29 -10.70 -14.22
CA GLU A 13 -39.10 -9.60 -13.67
C GLU A 13 -39.03 -9.64 -12.15
N VAL A 14 -38.66 -8.50 -11.56
CA VAL A 14 -38.45 -8.38 -10.12
C VAL A 14 -39.15 -7.14 -9.58
N ALA A 15 -39.73 -7.30 -8.40
CA ALA A 15 -40.31 -6.20 -7.66
C ALA A 15 -39.20 -5.31 -7.08
N SER A 16 -39.47 -4.02 -6.88
CA SER A 16 -38.44 -3.05 -6.49
C SER A 16 -37.91 -3.31 -5.07
N GLU A 17 -38.72 -3.91 -4.21
CA GLU A 17 -38.41 -4.32 -2.84
C GLU A 17 -37.65 -5.64 -2.75
N GLN A 18 -37.61 -6.44 -3.83
CA GLN A 18 -36.87 -7.69 -3.83
C GLN A 18 -35.38 -7.43 -3.77
N THR A 19 -34.67 -8.29 -3.03
CA THR A 19 -33.21 -8.26 -2.93
C THR A 19 -32.57 -9.19 -3.95
N PHE A 20 -31.32 -8.91 -4.32
CA PHE A 20 -30.54 -9.85 -5.15
C PHE A 20 -30.41 -11.23 -4.51
N LEU A 21 -30.39 -11.31 -3.18
CA LEU A 21 -30.33 -12.56 -2.43
C LEU A 21 -31.57 -13.43 -2.65
N GLU A 22 -32.76 -12.82 -2.72
CA GLU A 22 -34.01 -13.54 -2.99
C GLU A 22 -34.04 -14.09 -4.41
N VAL A 23 -33.61 -13.29 -5.39
CA VAL A 23 -33.47 -13.72 -6.79
C VAL A 23 -32.45 -14.86 -6.89
N LEU A 24 -31.27 -14.69 -6.30
CA LEU A 24 -30.22 -15.72 -6.29
C LEU A 24 -30.70 -17.03 -5.65
N LYS A 25 -31.43 -16.96 -4.53
CA LYS A 25 -32.02 -18.14 -3.87
C LYS A 25 -33.04 -18.84 -4.77
N SER A 26 -33.81 -18.08 -5.55
CA SER A 26 -34.77 -18.65 -6.51
C SER A 26 -34.06 -19.38 -7.66
N GLU A 27 -32.95 -18.81 -8.17
CA GLU A 27 -32.18 -19.37 -9.29
C GLU A 27 -31.31 -20.55 -8.87
N LYS A 28 -30.55 -20.40 -7.79
CA LYS A 28 -29.48 -21.34 -7.37
C LYS A 28 -29.89 -22.24 -6.21
N LYS A 29 -31.08 -22.06 -5.63
CA LYS A 29 -31.65 -22.89 -4.55
C LYS A 29 -30.64 -23.10 -3.42
N ASP A 30 -30.35 -24.35 -3.04
CA ASP A 30 -29.48 -24.68 -1.92
C ASP A 30 -28.01 -24.29 -2.13
N HIS A 31 -27.59 -24.01 -3.37
CA HIS A 31 -26.23 -23.62 -3.71
C HIS A 31 -25.96 -22.12 -3.60
N TRP A 32 -26.97 -21.28 -3.29
CA TRP A 32 -26.84 -19.82 -3.29
C TRP A 32 -25.64 -19.30 -2.46
N LYS A 33 -25.23 -20.03 -1.41
CA LYS A 33 -24.08 -19.72 -0.55
C LYS A 33 -22.71 -19.75 -1.25
N GLU A 34 -22.66 -20.21 -2.50
CA GLU A 34 -21.46 -20.15 -3.33
C GLU A 34 -21.25 -18.78 -3.98
N TRP A 35 -22.25 -17.91 -3.93
CA TRP A 35 -22.15 -16.53 -4.40
C TRP A 35 -22.23 -15.56 -3.23
N VAL A 36 -21.42 -14.50 -3.27
CA VAL A 36 -21.18 -13.63 -2.13
C VAL A 36 -21.59 -12.18 -2.36
N ALA A 37 -21.66 -11.77 -3.63
CA ALA A 37 -22.02 -10.43 -4.06
C ALA A 37 -22.61 -10.49 -5.47
N VAL A 38 -23.05 -9.33 -5.97
CA VAL A 38 -23.51 -9.16 -7.34
C VAL A 38 -22.77 -8.00 -7.97
N LYS A 39 -22.33 -8.17 -9.21
CA LYS A 39 -21.71 -7.11 -10.00
C LYS A 39 -22.75 -6.54 -10.95
N THR A 40 -22.78 -5.23 -11.02
CA THR A 40 -23.69 -4.43 -11.84
C THR A 40 -22.87 -3.48 -12.71
N GLN A 41 -23.53 -2.73 -13.59
CA GLN A 41 -22.88 -1.66 -14.36
C GLN A 41 -22.19 -0.59 -13.48
N ASN A 42 -22.66 -0.43 -12.24
CA ASN A 42 -22.13 0.53 -11.27
C ASN A 42 -21.08 -0.09 -10.31
N GLY A 43 -20.63 -1.32 -10.58
CA GLY A 43 -19.69 -2.06 -9.76
C GLY A 43 -20.33 -3.16 -8.89
N THR A 44 -19.54 -3.70 -7.96
CA THR A 44 -19.94 -4.79 -7.06
C THR A 44 -20.76 -4.26 -5.88
N THR A 45 -21.87 -4.90 -5.57
CA THR A 45 -22.81 -4.52 -4.49
C THR A 45 -23.30 -5.75 -3.72
N ASP A 46 -23.91 -5.51 -2.55
CA ASP A 46 -24.39 -6.57 -1.66
C ASP A 46 -25.52 -7.40 -2.28
N LEU A 47 -25.57 -8.69 -1.92
CA LEU A 47 -26.74 -9.52 -2.23
C LEU A 47 -28.00 -9.05 -1.48
N THR A 48 -27.84 -8.42 -0.31
CA THR A 48 -28.97 -7.95 0.51
C THR A 48 -29.54 -6.60 0.03
N ARG A 49 -28.92 -5.97 -0.97
CA ARG A 49 -29.41 -4.71 -1.54
C ARG A 49 -30.69 -4.92 -2.32
N THR A 50 -31.62 -3.97 -2.21
CA THR A 50 -32.87 -4.00 -2.97
C THR A 50 -32.62 -3.60 -4.42
N ILE A 51 -33.30 -4.26 -5.35
CA ILE A 51 -33.08 -4.06 -6.79
C ILE A 51 -33.60 -2.68 -7.24
N GLY A 52 -34.61 -2.15 -6.56
CA GLY A 52 -35.12 -0.80 -6.81
C GLY A 52 -34.08 0.30 -6.64
N GLU A 53 -33.04 0.09 -5.83
CA GLU A 53 -31.93 1.04 -5.66
C GLU A 53 -31.04 1.20 -6.91
N LEU A 54 -31.15 0.30 -7.90
CA LEU A 54 -30.52 0.48 -9.22
C LEU A 54 -31.33 1.42 -10.14
N GLY A 55 -32.55 1.79 -9.76
CA GLY A 55 -33.48 2.52 -10.60
C GLY A 55 -34.34 1.61 -11.47
N SER A 56 -35.25 2.24 -12.23
CA SER A 56 -36.14 1.53 -13.16
C SER A 56 -35.40 1.20 -14.46
N GLY A 57 -35.58 -0.01 -15.00
CA GLY A 57 -34.98 -0.42 -16.26
C GLY A 57 -34.51 -1.87 -16.30
N GLU A 58 -33.78 -2.20 -17.36
CA GLU A 58 -33.06 -3.47 -17.50
C GLU A 58 -31.66 -3.35 -16.89
N HIS A 59 -31.32 -4.26 -15.98
CA HIS A 59 -30.03 -4.29 -15.29
C HIS A 59 -29.34 -5.62 -15.54
N GLU A 60 -28.19 -5.58 -16.21
CA GLU A 60 -27.33 -6.74 -16.39
C GLU A 60 -26.50 -6.98 -15.13
N ILE A 61 -26.48 -8.24 -14.68
CA ILE A 61 -25.78 -8.63 -13.45
C ILE A 61 -24.87 -9.84 -13.65
N GLU A 62 -23.80 -9.88 -12.86
CA GLU A 62 -22.96 -11.06 -12.70
C GLU A 62 -22.95 -11.53 -11.25
N TRP A 63 -23.27 -12.80 -11.01
CA TRP A 63 -23.16 -13.37 -9.67
C TRP A 63 -21.68 -13.60 -9.31
N VAL A 64 -21.22 -12.99 -8.23
CA VAL A 64 -19.82 -13.09 -7.80
C VAL A 64 -19.63 -14.39 -7.03
N HIS A 65 -19.06 -15.39 -7.70
CA HIS A 65 -18.76 -16.69 -7.11
C HIS A 65 -17.64 -16.57 -6.07
N ARG A 66 -17.71 -17.35 -4.99
CA ARG A 66 -16.77 -17.30 -3.84
C ARG A 66 -15.29 -17.51 -4.22
N ASP A 67 -15.05 -18.17 -5.34
CA ASP A 67 -13.71 -18.48 -5.85
C ASP A 67 -13.16 -17.38 -6.79
N SER A 68 -13.96 -16.34 -7.07
CA SER A 68 -13.49 -15.18 -7.83
C SER A 68 -12.52 -14.31 -7.00
N PRO A 69 -11.57 -13.61 -7.65
CA PRO A 69 -10.71 -12.63 -6.97
C PRO A 69 -11.52 -11.55 -6.23
N GLU A 70 -12.63 -11.09 -6.82
CA GLU A 70 -13.50 -10.07 -6.26
C GLU A 70 -14.18 -10.53 -4.97
N ALA A 71 -14.54 -11.81 -4.86
CA ALA A 71 -15.13 -12.36 -3.65
C ALA A 71 -14.21 -12.21 -2.44
N GLN A 72 -12.88 -12.33 -2.62
CA GLN A 72 -11.93 -12.23 -1.52
C GLN A 72 -11.99 -10.86 -0.85
N ALA A 73 -12.20 -9.79 -1.62
CA ALA A 73 -12.41 -8.45 -1.07
C ALA A 73 -13.66 -8.42 -0.17
N VAL A 74 -14.78 -9.02 -0.60
CA VAL A 74 -16.03 -9.07 0.18
C VAL A 74 -15.87 -9.85 1.49
N TYR A 75 -15.17 -11.00 1.45
CA TYR A 75 -14.83 -11.78 2.65
C TYR A 75 -13.99 -10.95 3.64
N ARG A 76 -12.93 -10.31 3.15
CA ARG A 76 -12.01 -9.51 3.98
C ARG A 76 -12.68 -8.27 4.54
N HIS A 77 -13.57 -7.63 3.78
CA HIS A 77 -14.31 -6.47 4.24
C HIS A 77 -15.31 -6.83 5.34
N THR A 78 -16.02 -7.94 5.19
CA THR A 78 -16.88 -8.48 6.26
C THR A 78 -16.06 -8.85 7.49
N MET A 79 -14.86 -9.41 7.29
CA MET A 79 -13.97 -9.75 8.39
C MET A 79 -13.45 -8.51 9.15
N SER A 80 -13.23 -7.38 8.47
CA SER A 80 -12.81 -6.15 9.15
C SER A 80 -13.90 -5.63 10.10
N HIS A 81 -15.19 -5.74 9.73
CA HIS A 81 -16.30 -5.41 10.61
C HIS A 81 -16.44 -6.38 11.79
N ILE A 82 -16.24 -7.69 11.56
CA ILE A 82 -16.23 -8.69 12.64
C ILE A 82 -15.08 -8.42 13.63
N LEU A 83 -13.91 -8.01 13.13
CA LEU A 83 -12.79 -7.58 13.97
C LEU A 83 -13.17 -6.35 14.82
N ALA A 84 -13.73 -5.31 14.20
CA ALA A 84 -14.16 -4.11 14.93
C ALA A 84 -15.18 -4.45 16.02
N GLN A 85 -16.22 -5.25 15.70
CA GLN A 85 -17.19 -5.73 16.67
C GLN A 85 -16.55 -6.52 17.81
N ALA A 86 -15.60 -7.42 17.51
CA ALA A 86 -14.91 -8.21 18.53
C ALA A 86 -14.11 -7.33 19.50
N VAL A 87 -13.40 -6.33 18.98
CA VAL A 87 -12.67 -5.37 19.80
C VAL A 87 -13.64 -4.51 20.63
N THR A 88 -14.72 -4.00 20.03
CA THR A 88 -15.76 -3.27 20.75
C THR A 88 -16.35 -4.08 21.91
N ARG A 89 -16.64 -5.37 21.71
CA ARG A 89 -17.15 -6.26 22.77
C ARG A 89 -16.15 -6.52 23.89
N LEU A 90 -14.87 -6.76 23.55
CA LEU A 90 -13.84 -7.10 24.53
C LEU A 90 -13.37 -5.89 25.35
N PHE A 91 -13.27 -4.73 24.70
CA PHE A 91 -12.70 -3.53 25.31
C PHE A 91 -13.78 -2.52 25.73
N GLY A 92 -15.04 -2.72 25.33
CA GLY A 92 -16.20 -1.94 25.75
C GLY A 92 -16.49 -0.77 24.81
N ASP A 93 -17.74 -0.66 24.36
CA ASP A 93 -18.21 0.30 23.35
C ASP A 93 -17.82 1.75 23.64
N ALA A 94 -18.00 2.20 24.88
CA ALA A 94 -17.66 3.57 25.29
C ALA A 94 -16.15 3.90 25.27
N ARG A 95 -15.26 2.90 25.16
CA ARG A 95 -13.80 3.10 25.15
C ARG A 95 -13.18 2.87 23.78
N VAL A 96 -13.91 2.30 22.83
CA VAL A 96 -13.39 1.91 21.52
C VAL A 96 -13.83 2.93 20.49
N VAL A 97 -12.86 3.65 19.92
CA VAL A 97 -13.09 4.60 18.82
C VAL A 97 -12.49 4.01 17.54
N LEU A 98 -13.35 3.79 16.55
CA LEU A 98 -13.02 3.13 15.29
C LEU A 98 -12.63 4.14 14.22
N GLY A 99 -11.47 3.92 13.60
CA GLY A 99 -10.99 4.69 12.46
C GLY A 99 -11.45 4.09 11.12
N ILE A 100 -10.49 3.58 10.35
CA ILE A 100 -10.74 2.99 9.02
C ILE A 100 -10.39 1.51 9.00
N GLY A 101 -11.17 0.72 8.26
CA GLY A 101 -11.03 -0.73 8.16
C GLY A 101 -11.04 -1.29 6.74
N PRO A 102 -10.15 -0.85 5.83
CA PRO A 102 -10.21 -1.23 4.42
C PRO A 102 -9.65 -2.63 4.17
N THR A 103 -10.03 -3.19 3.02
CA THR A 103 -9.37 -4.35 2.45
C THR A 103 -8.06 -3.98 1.76
N ILE A 104 -7.09 -4.88 1.80
CA ILE A 104 -5.82 -4.83 1.06
C ILE A 104 -5.64 -6.10 0.22
N GLU A 105 -4.66 -6.11 -0.67
CA GLU A 105 -4.44 -7.15 -1.69
C GLU A 105 -4.51 -8.58 -1.14
N ASN A 106 -4.01 -8.82 0.08
CA ASN A 106 -3.99 -10.15 0.72
C ASN A 106 -4.59 -10.18 2.13
N GLY A 107 -5.43 -9.20 2.48
CA GLY A 107 -6.03 -9.14 3.81
C GLY A 107 -6.87 -7.89 4.05
N PHE A 108 -6.92 -7.46 5.29
CA PHE A 108 -7.55 -6.24 5.75
C PHE A 108 -6.79 -5.71 6.96
N TYR A 109 -7.09 -4.49 7.35
CA TYR A 109 -6.73 -4.01 8.67
C TYR A 109 -7.86 -3.21 9.27
N TYR A 110 -7.78 -2.90 10.56
CA TYR A 110 -8.63 -1.91 11.20
C TYR A 110 -7.81 -1.03 12.14
N ASP A 111 -7.95 0.29 11.98
CA ASP A 111 -7.35 1.29 12.87
C ASP A 111 -8.28 1.58 14.05
N ILE A 112 -7.79 1.33 15.26
CA ILE A 112 -8.58 1.38 16.49
C ILE A 112 -7.85 2.19 17.55
N LEU A 113 -8.58 3.05 18.25
CA LEU A 113 -8.16 3.65 19.51
C LEU A 113 -8.95 2.99 20.64
N VAL A 114 -8.23 2.46 21.63
CA VAL A 114 -8.83 2.00 22.89
C VAL A 114 -8.41 2.98 23.98
N GLU A 115 -9.36 3.71 24.54
CA GLU A 115 -9.08 4.70 25.57
C GLU A 115 -8.48 4.05 26.82
N ASN A 116 -7.41 4.66 27.34
CA ASN A 116 -6.70 4.24 28.56
C ASN A 116 -6.08 2.84 28.53
N ARG A 117 -5.95 2.20 27.35
CA ARG A 117 -5.26 0.91 27.21
C ARG A 117 -4.80 0.67 25.77
N ALA A 118 -3.54 0.30 25.58
CA ALA A 118 -3.06 -0.20 24.30
C ALA A 118 -3.33 -1.71 24.15
N ILE A 119 -3.88 -2.13 23.01
CA ILE A 119 -3.94 -3.52 22.54
C ILE A 119 -2.52 -4.05 22.42
N GLN A 120 -2.25 -5.26 22.91
CA GLN A 120 -0.94 -5.92 22.79
C GLN A 120 -1.02 -7.14 21.86
N GLU A 121 0.12 -7.68 21.45
CA GLU A 121 0.14 -8.90 20.61
C GLU A 121 -0.51 -10.10 21.34
N GLU A 122 -0.41 -10.14 22.67
CA GLU A 122 -1.03 -11.16 23.52
C GLU A 122 -2.57 -11.07 23.57
N ASP A 123 -3.15 -9.94 23.16
CA ASP A 123 -4.59 -9.78 23.04
C ASP A 123 -5.17 -10.41 21.75
N LEU A 124 -4.33 -10.59 20.72
CA LEU A 124 -4.79 -11.09 19.41
C LEU A 124 -5.49 -12.46 19.51
N PRO A 125 -5.01 -13.46 20.29
CA PRO A 125 -5.72 -14.72 20.46
C PRO A 125 -7.10 -14.57 21.11
N ALA A 126 -7.26 -13.61 22.04
CA ALA A 126 -8.56 -13.35 22.67
C ALA A 126 -9.52 -12.67 21.69
N ILE A 127 -9.03 -11.73 20.87
CA ILE A 127 -9.79 -11.08 19.80
C ILE A 127 -10.23 -12.11 18.76
N GLU A 128 -9.33 -13.00 18.30
CA GLU A 128 -9.69 -14.08 17.37
C GLU A 128 -10.81 -14.97 17.92
N LYS A 129 -10.74 -15.35 19.20
CA LYS A 129 -11.78 -16.15 19.85
C LYS A 129 -13.13 -15.44 19.89
N GLU A 130 -13.13 -14.13 20.10
CA GLU A 130 -14.37 -13.33 20.06
C GLU A 130 -14.92 -13.20 18.63
N MET A 131 -14.05 -13.01 17.64
CA MET A 131 -14.42 -13.05 16.22
C MET A 131 -15.07 -14.39 15.83
N GLU A 132 -14.50 -15.51 16.29
CA GLU A 132 -15.11 -16.84 16.11
C GLU A 132 -16.49 -16.96 16.76
N ARG A 133 -16.71 -16.31 17.92
CA ARG A 133 -18.01 -16.28 18.59
C ARG A 133 -19.04 -15.54 17.74
N ILE A 134 -18.70 -14.36 17.23
CA ILE A 134 -19.56 -13.56 16.34
C ILE A 134 -19.92 -14.32 15.04
N ILE A 135 -18.97 -15.06 14.48
CA ILE A 135 -19.21 -15.90 13.29
C ILE A 135 -20.22 -17.01 13.62
N LYS A 136 -20.09 -17.67 14.78
CA LYS A 136 -21.02 -18.72 15.24
C LYS A 136 -22.42 -18.18 15.54
N GLU A 137 -22.52 -16.93 15.98
CA GLU A 137 -23.81 -16.25 16.20
C GLU A 137 -24.56 -15.97 14.89
N ASN A 138 -23.85 -15.91 13.74
CA ASN A 138 -24.42 -15.87 12.39
C ASN A 138 -25.45 -14.73 12.21
N TYR A 139 -25.07 -13.51 12.57
CA TYR A 139 -25.93 -12.33 12.46
C TYR A 139 -26.18 -11.97 10.99
N PRO A 140 -27.44 -11.67 10.62
CA PRO A 140 -27.73 -11.07 9.32
C PRO A 140 -27.08 -9.68 9.25
N ILE A 141 -26.44 -9.38 8.12
CA ILE A 141 -25.80 -8.08 7.89
C ILE A 141 -26.79 -7.19 7.13
N ARG A 142 -27.14 -6.04 7.71
CA ARG A 142 -28.17 -5.13 7.18
C ARG A 142 -27.57 -3.79 6.83
N ARG A 143 -27.82 -3.33 5.61
CA ARG A 143 -27.43 -2.00 5.15
C ARG A 143 -28.58 -1.03 5.38
N PHE A 144 -28.28 0.16 5.89
CA PHE A 144 -29.21 1.28 5.94
C PHE A 144 -28.48 2.59 5.61
N SER A 145 -29.20 3.68 5.40
CA SER A 145 -28.62 5.00 5.12
C SER A 145 -29.29 6.06 5.98
N LEU A 146 -28.54 7.11 6.34
CA LEU A 146 -29.06 8.25 7.08
C LEU A 146 -28.69 9.55 6.36
N PRO A 147 -29.51 10.62 6.46
CA PRO A 147 -29.11 11.97 6.08
C PRO A 147 -27.84 12.41 6.81
N LYS A 148 -27.07 13.35 6.22
CA LYS A 148 -25.76 13.77 6.77
C LYS A 148 -25.83 14.22 8.23
N ASP A 149 -26.80 15.04 8.58
CA ASP A 149 -26.94 15.55 9.95
C ASP A 149 -27.32 14.45 10.95
N GLU A 150 -28.20 13.53 10.56
CA GLU A 150 -28.58 12.37 11.37
C GLU A 150 -27.43 11.38 11.52
N ALA A 151 -26.66 11.15 10.45
CA ALA A 151 -25.47 10.31 10.45
C ALA A 151 -24.39 10.84 11.41
N ILE A 152 -24.15 12.16 11.41
CA ILE A 152 -23.23 12.82 12.34
C ILE A 152 -23.72 12.66 13.78
N ALA A 153 -25.01 12.93 14.04
CA ALA A 153 -25.58 12.79 15.37
C ALA A 153 -25.50 11.34 15.87
N PHE A 154 -25.81 10.38 15.02
CA PHE A 154 -25.76 8.94 15.31
C PHE A 154 -24.35 8.48 15.69
N MET A 155 -23.32 8.88 14.93
CA MET A 155 -21.93 8.50 15.24
C MET A 155 -21.38 9.24 16.46
N ARG A 156 -21.85 10.47 16.72
CA ARG A 156 -21.47 11.22 17.92
C ARG A 156 -22.04 10.60 19.20
N ASP A 157 -23.30 10.15 19.17
CA ASP A 157 -23.93 9.42 20.29
C ASP A 157 -23.17 8.12 20.63
N LYS A 158 -22.63 7.46 19.60
CA LYS A 158 -21.76 6.27 19.73
C LYS A 158 -20.30 6.56 20.05
N HIS A 159 -19.94 7.82 20.33
CA HIS A 159 -18.56 8.24 20.62
C HIS A 159 -17.56 7.92 19.50
N GLN A 160 -18.01 7.80 18.25
CA GLN A 160 -17.19 7.44 17.08
C GLN A 160 -16.68 8.70 16.34
N LEU A 161 -15.78 9.45 16.99
CA LEU A 161 -15.30 10.76 16.50
C LEU A 161 -14.67 10.71 15.10
N TYR A 162 -13.89 9.67 14.79
CA TYR A 162 -13.30 9.54 13.45
C TYR A 162 -14.34 9.30 12.36
N LYS A 163 -15.44 8.59 12.67
CA LYS A 163 -16.54 8.39 11.73
C LYS A 163 -17.30 9.70 11.49
N VAL A 164 -17.48 10.52 12.53
CA VAL A 164 -18.04 11.88 12.38
C VAL A 164 -17.20 12.71 11.41
N GLU A 165 -15.88 12.74 11.62
CA GLU A 165 -14.95 13.47 10.74
C GLU A 165 -15.02 12.97 9.29
N LEU A 166 -15.09 11.64 9.09
CA LEU A 166 -15.26 11.08 7.74
C LEU A 166 -16.54 11.57 7.08
N ILE A 167 -17.67 11.55 7.79
CA ILE A 167 -18.97 12.01 7.26
C ILE A 167 -18.95 13.50 6.91
N GLU A 168 -18.35 14.34 7.77
CA GLU A 168 -18.26 15.78 7.54
C GLU A 168 -17.51 16.11 6.24
N ASN A 169 -16.46 15.33 5.93
CA ASN A 169 -15.64 15.50 4.73
C ASN A 169 -16.20 14.87 3.46
N LEU A 170 -17.34 14.15 3.52
CA LEU A 170 -17.99 13.63 2.32
C LEU A 170 -18.63 14.78 1.52
N PRO A 171 -18.50 14.78 0.18
CA PRO A 171 -19.18 15.72 -0.71
C PRO A 171 -20.69 15.76 -0.48
N GLU A 172 -21.31 16.92 -0.74
CA GLU A 172 -22.77 17.05 -0.67
C GLU A 172 -23.46 16.12 -1.68
N GLY A 173 -24.53 15.46 -1.24
CA GLY A 173 -25.29 14.52 -2.06
C GLY A 173 -24.77 13.09 -2.09
N GLU A 174 -23.63 12.78 -1.45
CA GLU A 174 -23.20 11.40 -1.31
C GLU A 174 -24.08 10.61 -0.34
N ALA A 175 -24.40 9.37 -0.71
CA ALA A 175 -25.20 8.47 0.12
C ALA A 175 -24.35 7.94 1.29
N ILE A 176 -24.75 8.26 2.52
CA ILE A 176 -24.08 7.82 3.74
C ILE A 176 -24.75 6.53 4.21
N SER A 177 -24.05 5.41 4.02
CA SER A 177 -24.54 4.10 4.42
C SER A 177 -23.82 3.51 5.63
N PHE A 178 -24.57 2.69 6.36
CA PHE A 178 -24.13 1.98 7.54
C PHE A 178 -24.46 0.50 7.39
N TYR A 179 -23.66 -0.35 8.05
CA TYR A 179 -23.90 -1.78 8.15
C TYR A 179 -24.08 -2.17 9.61
N GLU A 180 -25.21 -2.83 9.89
CA GLU A 180 -25.56 -3.40 11.19
C GLU A 180 -25.34 -4.92 11.19
N GLN A 181 -24.69 -5.44 12.24
CA GLN A 181 -24.57 -6.86 12.52
C GLN A 181 -24.67 -7.14 14.03
N GLY A 182 -25.82 -7.64 14.47
CA GLY A 182 -26.06 -7.89 15.89
C GLY A 182 -26.11 -6.59 16.69
N ASP A 183 -25.19 -6.43 17.63
CA ASP A 183 -25.01 -5.25 18.49
C ASP A 183 -24.08 -4.19 17.90
N PHE A 184 -23.56 -4.40 16.69
CA PHE A 184 -22.57 -3.55 16.07
C PHE A 184 -23.10 -2.81 14.84
N VAL A 185 -22.72 -1.54 14.70
CA VAL A 185 -23.02 -0.70 13.53
C VAL A 185 -21.77 0.08 13.13
N ASP A 186 -21.46 0.11 11.84
CA ASP A 186 -20.31 0.85 11.32
C ASP A 186 -20.65 1.64 10.04
N LEU A 187 -19.97 2.77 9.87
CA LEU A 187 -20.02 3.60 8.67
C LEU A 187 -19.22 2.90 7.57
N CYS A 188 -19.89 2.48 6.51
CA CYS A 188 -19.26 1.73 5.44
C CYS A 188 -20.09 1.78 4.14
N ARG A 189 -19.38 1.78 3.01
CA ARG A 189 -19.99 1.72 1.67
C ARG A 189 -20.34 0.31 1.22
N GLY A 190 -19.67 -0.70 1.77
CA GLY A 190 -19.77 -2.09 1.35
C GLY A 190 -19.01 -2.42 0.06
N PRO A 191 -19.27 -3.60 -0.54
CA PRO A 191 -20.24 -4.60 -0.11
C PRO A 191 -19.74 -5.51 1.04
N HIS A 192 -20.68 -6.19 1.69
CA HIS A 192 -20.49 -7.21 2.72
C HIS A 192 -21.21 -8.52 2.37
N LEU A 193 -20.83 -9.59 3.06
CA LEU A 193 -21.55 -10.86 3.00
C LEU A 193 -22.96 -10.71 3.59
N PRO A 194 -23.92 -11.57 3.22
CA PRO A 194 -25.27 -11.53 3.81
C PRO A 194 -25.36 -11.82 5.31
N SER A 195 -24.36 -12.52 5.87
CA SER A 195 -24.33 -12.92 7.28
C SER A 195 -22.90 -13.16 7.76
N THR A 196 -22.64 -12.90 9.04
CA THR A 196 -21.33 -13.16 9.66
C THR A 196 -20.93 -14.64 9.60
N GLY A 197 -21.90 -15.56 9.61
CA GLY A 197 -21.65 -17.01 9.59
C GLY A 197 -21.28 -17.59 8.23
N ILE A 198 -21.25 -16.79 7.16
CA ILE A 198 -20.78 -17.23 5.83
C ILE A 198 -19.25 -17.29 5.78
N ILE A 199 -18.57 -16.52 6.64
CA ILE A 199 -17.12 -16.60 6.82
C ILE A 199 -16.73 -18.03 7.14
N ARG A 200 -15.64 -18.51 6.52
CA ARG A 200 -15.08 -19.83 6.78
C ARG A 200 -13.74 -19.82 7.50
N SER A 201 -12.85 -18.94 7.09
CA SER A 201 -11.46 -18.95 7.58
C SER A 201 -10.88 -17.55 7.66
N PHE A 202 -10.15 -17.27 8.73
CA PHE A 202 -9.43 -16.02 8.93
C PHE A 202 -8.25 -16.21 9.89
N LYS A 203 -7.35 -15.23 9.92
CA LYS A 203 -6.24 -15.14 10.89
C LYS A 203 -5.85 -13.68 11.12
N LEU A 204 -5.64 -13.28 12.38
CA LEU A 204 -4.96 -12.02 12.69
C LEU A 204 -3.45 -12.20 12.56
N LEU A 205 -2.78 -11.23 11.93
CA LEU A 205 -1.40 -11.36 11.49
C LEU A 205 -0.43 -10.57 12.37
N SER A 206 -0.71 -9.29 12.61
CA SER A 206 0.19 -8.39 13.31
C SER A 206 -0.52 -7.14 13.82
N LEU A 207 0.16 -6.45 14.73
CA LEU A 207 -0.23 -5.14 15.26
C LEU A 207 0.79 -4.09 14.78
N ALA A 208 0.32 -2.89 14.41
CA ALA A 208 1.17 -1.76 14.08
C ALA A 208 0.61 -0.45 14.62
N GLY A 209 1.43 0.58 14.72
CA GLY A 209 0.95 1.95 14.93
C GLY A 209 0.62 2.63 13.60
N ALA A 210 -0.46 3.39 13.56
CA ALA A 210 -0.82 4.22 12.42
C ALA A 210 -1.31 5.58 12.90
N TYR A 211 -0.85 6.66 12.27
CA TYR A 211 -1.36 7.99 12.57
C TYR A 211 -2.62 8.29 11.76
N TRP A 212 -3.60 8.93 12.38
CA TRP A 212 -4.83 9.33 11.68
C TRP A 212 -4.50 10.21 10.45
N ARG A 213 -5.07 9.87 9.29
CA ARG A 213 -4.74 10.45 7.97
C ARG A 213 -3.26 10.38 7.55
N GLY A 214 -2.44 9.58 8.22
CA GLY A 214 -1.01 9.48 7.95
C GLY A 214 -0.19 10.70 8.40
N ASP A 215 -0.76 11.60 9.22
CA ASP A 215 -0.06 12.76 9.77
C ASP A 215 0.38 12.49 11.21
N GLU A 216 1.70 12.50 11.46
CA GLU A 216 2.34 12.28 12.76
C GLU A 216 1.93 13.28 13.86
N LYS A 217 1.31 14.40 13.48
CA LYS A 217 0.74 15.37 14.43
C LYS A 217 -0.62 14.92 14.97
N ASN A 218 -1.28 13.97 14.33
CA ASN A 218 -2.58 13.48 14.74
C ASN A 218 -2.45 12.33 15.77
N GLN A 219 -3.59 11.96 16.35
CA GLN A 219 -3.68 10.84 17.27
C GLN A 219 -3.15 9.54 16.62
N MET A 220 -2.26 8.86 17.33
CA MET A 220 -1.80 7.52 16.97
C MET A 220 -2.89 6.49 17.32
N LEU A 221 -3.23 5.67 16.34
CA LEU A 221 -4.14 4.53 16.40
C LEU A 221 -3.36 3.23 16.36
N GLN A 222 -4.00 2.14 16.80
CA GLN A 222 -3.46 0.79 16.67
C GLN A 222 -4.12 0.08 15.49
N ARG A 223 -3.31 -0.30 14.53
CA ARG A 223 -3.71 -1.02 13.33
C ARG A 223 -3.57 -2.52 13.56
N ILE A 224 -4.68 -3.25 13.54
CA ILE A 224 -4.67 -4.71 13.58
C ILE A 224 -4.79 -5.23 12.15
N TYR A 225 -3.80 -6.00 11.70
CA TYR A 225 -3.82 -6.68 10.41
C TYR A 225 -4.43 -8.06 10.53
N GLY A 226 -5.23 -8.44 9.53
CA GLY A 226 -5.78 -9.78 9.41
C GLY A 226 -5.94 -10.20 7.95
N THR A 227 -6.26 -11.47 7.75
CA THR A 227 -6.58 -12.02 6.43
C THR A 227 -7.74 -13.00 6.53
N SER A 228 -8.49 -13.16 5.44
CA SER A 228 -9.62 -14.09 5.34
C SER A 228 -9.71 -14.63 3.93
N PHE A 229 -10.04 -15.92 3.84
CA PHE A 229 -10.19 -16.66 2.60
C PHE A 229 -11.49 -17.48 2.62
N ALA A 230 -12.01 -17.74 1.42
CA ALA A 230 -13.20 -18.56 1.23
C ALA A 230 -13.03 -20.02 1.70
N THR A 231 -11.79 -20.54 1.73
CA THR A 231 -11.48 -21.92 2.14
C THR A 231 -10.32 -21.97 3.15
N LYS A 232 -10.28 -23.01 3.97
CA LYS A 232 -9.23 -23.18 4.98
C LYS A 232 -7.88 -23.49 4.33
N GLU A 233 -7.91 -24.22 3.22
CA GLU A 233 -6.76 -24.60 2.42
C GLU A 233 -6.06 -23.34 1.88
N ALA A 234 -6.80 -22.40 1.29
CA ALA A 234 -6.25 -21.15 0.78
C ALA A 234 -5.63 -20.28 1.90
N LEU A 235 -6.25 -20.26 3.09
CA LEU A 235 -5.66 -19.59 4.25
C LEU A 235 -4.34 -20.26 4.66
N GLN A 236 -4.29 -21.59 4.73
CA GLN A 236 -3.08 -22.32 5.10
C GLN A 236 -1.94 -22.08 4.10
N ASP A 237 -2.23 -22.12 2.80
CA ASP A 237 -1.26 -21.83 1.75
C ASP A 237 -0.68 -20.42 1.89
N TYR A 238 -1.54 -19.44 2.16
CA TYR A 238 -1.10 -18.06 2.38
C TYR A 238 -0.26 -17.88 3.64
N LEU A 239 -0.63 -18.54 4.75
CA LEU A 239 0.16 -18.51 5.98
C LEU A 239 1.53 -19.18 5.79
N GLN A 240 1.59 -20.28 5.02
CA GLN A 240 2.86 -20.92 4.65
C GLN A 240 3.73 -20.01 3.79
N TYR A 241 3.12 -19.31 2.82
CA TYR A 241 3.81 -18.31 2.00
C TYR A 241 4.40 -17.19 2.87
N LEU A 242 3.65 -16.65 3.83
CA LEU A 242 4.14 -15.61 4.75
C LEU A 242 5.31 -16.11 5.60
N GLU A 243 5.26 -17.36 6.07
CA GLU A 243 6.35 -17.96 6.84
C GLU A 243 7.62 -18.12 5.97
N GLU A 244 7.47 -18.56 4.72
CA GLU A 244 8.59 -18.65 3.78
C GLU A 244 9.17 -17.27 3.43
N ALA A 245 8.32 -16.26 3.26
CA ALA A 245 8.75 -14.88 3.06
C ALA A 245 9.55 -14.35 4.26
N LYS A 246 9.08 -14.60 5.50
CA LYS A 246 9.81 -14.24 6.74
C LYS A 246 11.17 -14.92 6.84
N ARG A 247 11.30 -16.16 6.37
CA ARG A 247 12.59 -16.88 6.33
C ARG A 247 13.57 -16.28 5.35
N ARG A 248 13.08 -15.65 4.28
CA ARG A 248 13.88 -15.04 3.22
C ARG A 248 14.08 -13.53 3.38
N ASP A 249 13.61 -12.96 4.49
CA ASP A 249 13.77 -11.54 4.80
C ASP A 249 15.25 -11.18 4.97
N HIS A 250 15.75 -10.22 4.17
CA HIS A 250 17.15 -9.78 4.22
C HIS A 250 17.52 -9.17 5.57
N ARG A 251 16.57 -8.63 6.33
CA ARG A 251 16.79 -8.10 7.68
C ARG A 251 17.10 -9.19 8.68
N ARG A 252 16.62 -10.42 8.42
CA ARG A 252 16.94 -11.61 9.19
C ARG A 252 18.21 -12.28 8.66
N LEU A 253 18.27 -12.54 7.36
CA LEU A 253 19.39 -13.26 6.74
C LEU A 253 20.68 -12.44 6.74
N GLY A 254 20.61 -11.15 6.46
CA GLY A 254 21.77 -10.27 6.36
C GLY A 254 22.66 -10.29 7.61
N PRO A 255 22.10 -10.01 8.80
CA PRO A 255 22.84 -10.14 10.06
C PRO A 255 23.29 -11.57 10.35
N GLN A 256 22.42 -12.57 10.13
CA GLN A 256 22.75 -14.00 10.39
C GLN A 256 23.93 -14.49 9.54
N LEU A 257 24.02 -14.01 8.30
CA LEU A 257 25.10 -14.36 7.37
C LEU A 257 26.35 -13.48 7.56
N GLY A 258 26.29 -12.44 8.39
CA GLY A 258 27.36 -11.48 8.59
C GLY A 258 27.57 -10.55 7.39
N LEU A 259 26.50 -10.16 6.70
CA LEU A 259 26.53 -9.25 5.56
C LEU A 259 26.49 -7.78 6.00
N PHE A 260 25.56 -7.44 6.89
CA PHE A 260 25.40 -6.09 7.40
C PHE A 260 24.82 -6.09 8.81
N HIS A 261 24.99 -4.96 9.49
CA HIS A 261 24.37 -4.65 10.76
C HIS A 261 23.68 -3.28 10.65
N ILE A 262 22.50 -3.12 11.27
CA ILE A 262 21.81 -1.84 11.36
C ILE A 262 21.70 -1.51 12.84
N ASP A 263 22.41 -0.46 13.25
CA ASP A 263 22.32 0.12 14.57
C ASP A 263 21.48 1.38 14.48
N THR A 264 20.25 1.31 14.98
CA THR A 264 19.31 2.43 14.91
C THR A 264 19.67 3.58 15.84
N ASP A 265 20.41 3.30 16.91
CA ASP A 265 20.77 4.31 17.91
C ASP A 265 21.99 5.11 17.45
N VAL A 266 22.91 4.45 16.74
CA VAL A 266 24.11 5.09 16.19
C VAL A 266 23.85 5.71 14.81
N ALA A 267 23.16 5.00 13.91
CA ALA A 267 23.03 5.42 12.52
C ALA A 267 21.73 4.88 11.88
N ALA A 268 20.58 5.35 12.36
CA ALA A 268 19.26 4.97 11.85
C ALA A 268 19.19 5.05 10.31
N GLY A 269 18.87 3.92 9.68
CA GLY A 269 18.74 3.81 8.22
C GLY A 269 20.06 3.91 7.47
N MET A 270 21.21 3.78 8.13
CA MET A 270 22.53 3.80 7.50
C MET A 270 23.28 2.52 7.88
N PRO A 271 23.25 1.49 7.02
CA PRO A 271 23.75 0.15 7.37
C PRO A 271 25.28 0.12 7.47
N PHE A 272 25.78 -0.62 8.46
CA PHE A 272 27.17 -1.02 8.57
C PHE A 272 27.39 -2.30 7.77
N PHE A 273 28.10 -2.21 6.64
CA PHE A 273 28.47 -3.40 5.87
C PHE A 273 29.66 -4.11 6.53
N LEU A 274 29.48 -5.39 6.80
CA LEU A 274 30.50 -6.26 7.39
C LEU A 274 31.35 -6.87 6.26
N GLU A 275 32.42 -7.59 6.61
CA GLU A 275 33.38 -8.17 5.66
C GLU A 275 32.71 -8.86 4.46
N LYS A 276 31.81 -9.81 4.72
CA LYS A 276 31.12 -10.54 3.64
C LYS A 276 30.23 -9.64 2.80
N GLY A 277 29.55 -8.66 3.41
CA GLY A 277 28.76 -7.68 2.69
C GLY A 277 29.59 -6.78 1.79
N VAL A 278 30.75 -6.33 2.26
CA VAL A 278 31.72 -5.55 1.47
C VAL A 278 32.25 -6.38 0.29
N ILE A 279 32.58 -7.66 0.50
CA ILE A 279 32.97 -8.57 -0.57
C ILE A 279 31.85 -8.66 -1.62
N THR A 280 30.61 -8.93 -1.19
CA THR A 280 29.46 -9.01 -2.10
C THR A 280 29.27 -7.72 -2.90
N LEU A 281 29.27 -6.56 -2.25
CA LEU A 281 29.15 -5.26 -2.93
C LEU A 281 30.27 -5.03 -3.93
N THR A 282 31.51 -5.36 -3.57
CA THR A 282 32.67 -5.17 -4.45
C THR A 282 32.56 -6.04 -5.71
N GLN A 283 32.08 -7.27 -5.59
CA GLN A 283 31.85 -8.14 -6.75
C GLN A 283 30.74 -7.61 -7.65
N LEU A 284 29.62 -7.14 -7.07
CA LEU A 284 28.55 -6.49 -7.83
C LEU A 284 29.04 -5.25 -8.59
N GLN A 285 29.81 -4.39 -7.91
CA GLN A 285 30.42 -3.21 -8.53
C GLN A 285 31.39 -3.58 -9.64
N THR A 286 32.15 -4.67 -9.49
CA THR A 286 33.09 -5.13 -10.52
C THR A 286 32.36 -5.55 -11.80
N VAL A 287 31.27 -6.31 -11.66
CA VAL A 287 30.41 -6.70 -12.79
C VAL A 287 29.80 -5.47 -13.46
N TRP A 288 29.26 -4.53 -12.68
CA TRP A 288 28.71 -3.28 -13.20
C TRP A 288 29.76 -2.46 -13.96
N ARG A 289 30.99 -2.33 -13.40
CA ARG A 289 32.09 -1.58 -14.05
C ARG A 289 32.47 -2.18 -15.39
N GLN A 290 32.47 -3.50 -15.47
CA GLN A 290 32.74 -4.19 -16.74
C GLN A 290 31.67 -3.84 -17.78
N PHE A 291 30.40 -3.98 -17.44
CA PHE A 291 29.29 -3.64 -18.36
C PHE A 291 29.32 -2.18 -18.80
N HIS A 292 29.56 -1.25 -17.88
CA HIS A 292 29.57 0.18 -18.16
C HIS A 292 30.78 0.59 -19.00
N LYS A 293 31.96 -0.01 -18.75
CA LYS A 293 33.15 0.20 -19.58
C LYS A 293 32.93 -0.29 -21.01
N GLU A 294 32.31 -1.46 -21.20
CA GLU A 294 31.97 -1.98 -22.52
C GLU A 294 30.94 -1.09 -23.25
N ALA A 295 30.04 -0.44 -22.51
CA ALA A 295 29.04 0.49 -23.04
C ALA A 295 29.56 1.95 -23.19
N GLY A 296 30.86 2.19 -22.97
CA GLY A 296 31.49 3.50 -23.19
C GLY A 296 31.27 4.52 -22.07
N TYR A 297 30.83 4.10 -20.89
CA TYR A 297 30.72 4.99 -19.73
C TYR A 297 32.08 5.27 -19.09
N ILE A 298 32.22 6.49 -18.61
CA ILE A 298 33.40 6.97 -17.89
C ILE A 298 33.05 7.08 -16.41
N GLU A 299 33.71 6.28 -15.58
CA GLU A 299 33.54 6.35 -14.13
C GLU A 299 34.17 7.64 -13.59
N VAL A 300 33.38 8.44 -12.88
CA VAL A 300 33.79 9.69 -12.21
C VAL A 300 33.44 9.61 -10.73
N MET A 301 33.89 10.60 -9.95
CA MET A 301 33.58 10.71 -8.53
C MET A 301 33.34 12.17 -8.16
N THR A 302 32.25 12.44 -7.44
CA THR A 302 31.89 13.79 -6.99
C THR A 302 31.91 13.90 -5.46
N PRO A 303 32.21 15.08 -4.88
CA PRO A 303 32.23 15.26 -3.44
C PRO A 303 30.89 14.89 -2.76
N LEU A 304 30.96 14.35 -1.54
CA LEU A 304 29.77 14.02 -0.76
C LEU A 304 29.08 15.28 -0.20
N VAL A 305 29.85 16.30 0.14
CA VAL A 305 29.39 17.56 0.74
C VAL A 305 29.68 18.69 -0.25
N MET A 306 28.65 19.47 -0.58
CA MET A 306 28.75 20.58 -1.53
C MET A 306 28.03 21.82 -0.98
N HIS A 307 28.50 23.01 -1.38
CA HIS A 307 27.93 24.27 -0.92
C HIS A 307 26.45 24.35 -1.31
N GLU A 308 25.62 24.84 -0.38
CA GLU A 308 24.17 25.00 -0.55
C GLU A 308 23.74 25.65 -1.89
N LYS A 309 24.52 26.64 -2.36
CA LYS A 309 24.28 27.39 -3.61
C LYS A 309 24.06 26.48 -4.82
N LEU A 310 24.71 25.31 -4.88
CA LEU A 310 24.54 24.37 -5.99
C LEU A 310 23.10 23.81 -6.05
N TRP A 311 22.47 23.58 -4.89
CA TRP A 311 21.12 23.02 -4.81
C TRP A 311 20.06 24.06 -5.18
N HIS A 312 20.29 25.33 -4.83
CA HIS A 312 19.48 26.46 -5.31
C HIS A 312 19.58 26.60 -6.83
N GLN A 313 20.80 26.60 -7.38
CA GLN A 313 21.02 26.75 -8.82
C GLN A 313 20.45 25.60 -9.66
N SER A 314 20.44 24.38 -9.11
CA SER A 314 19.92 23.20 -9.80
C SER A 314 18.40 23.02 -9.66
N GLY A 315 17.72 23.89 -8.90
CA GLY A 315 16.27 23.78 -8.62
C GLY A 315 15.88 22.70 -7.61
N HIS A 316 16.82 21.88 -7.15
CA HIS A 316 16.53 20.80 -6.19
C HIS A 316 16.17 21.32 -4.81
N TRP A 317 16.59 22.54 -4.45
CA TRP A 317 16.28 23.12 -3.16
C TRP A 317 14.76 23.13 -2.88
N ASP A 318 13.97 23.62 -3.82
CA ASP A 318 12.53 23.82 -3.63
C ASP A 318 11.74 22.51 -3.46
N HIS A 319 12.30 21.40 -3.95
CA HIS A 319 11.62 20.09 -3.95
C HIS A 319 12.23 19.07 -2.98
N TYR A 320 13.52 19.18 -2.65
CA TYR A 320 14.25 18.18 -1.87
C TYR A 320 14.78 18.66 -0.53
N ARG A 321 14.70 19.96 -0.20
CA ARG A 321 15.27 20.52 1.03
C ARG A 321 14.86 19.75 2.29
N GLU A 322 13.58 19.37 2.41
CA GLU A 322 13.06 18.63 3.57
C GLU A 322 13.71 17.24 3.74
N ASN A 323 14.23 16.69 2.65
CA ASN A 323 14.86 15.37 2.59
C ASN A 323 16.40 15.45 2.57
N MET A 324 17.00 16.61 2.88
CA MET A 324 18.46 16.81 2.84
C MET A 324 19.07 16.93 4.23
N TYR A 325 20.34 16.54 4.36
CA TYR A 325 21.16 16.81 5.55
C TYR A 325 22.00 18.06 5.34
N PHE A 326 21.99 18.96 6.31
CA PHE A 326 22.72 20.23 6.28
C PHE A 326 23.89 20.24 7.25
N ILE A 327 24.95 20.93 6.87
CA ILE A 327 26.14 21.15 7.69
C ILE A 327 26.44 22.64 7.65
N GLU A 328 26.48 23.28 8.82
CA GLU A 328 26.89 24.67 8.96
C GLU A 328 28.30 24.71 9.56
N LYS A 329 29.22 25.41 8.89
CA LYS A 329 30.58 25.62 9.38
C LYS A 329 31.16 26.92 8.84
N ASP A 330 31.81 27.69 9.70
CA ASP A 330 32.48 28.95 9.34
C ASP A 330 31.54 29.92 8.58
N GLU A 331 30.30 30.09 9.08
CA GLU A 331 29.23 30.90 8.46
C GLU A 331 28.82 30.47 7.04
N GLN A 332 29.20 29.26 6.64
CA GLN A 332 28.85 28.69 5.34
C GLN A 332 27.96 27.45 5.51
N ASN A 333 26.95 27.39 4.65
CA ASN A 333 26.04 26.26 4.58
C ASN A 333 26.42 25.29 3.48
N TYR A 334 26.46 24.03 3.86
CA TYR A 334 26.67 22.90 2.98
C TYR A 334 25.51 21.92 3.12
N ALA A 335 25.34 21.08 2.11
CA ALA A 335 24.49 19.92 2.22
C ALA A 335 25.24 18.66 1.80
N VAL A 336 24.88 17.56 2.44
CA VAL A 336 25.24 16.22 1.99
C VAL A 336 24.39 15.91 0.75
N LYS A 337 25.02 15.47 -0.35
CA LYS A 337 24.31 15.29 -1.62
C LYS A 337 23.16 14.29 -1.52
N PRO A 338 21.92 14.65 -1.92
CA PRO A 338 20.80 13.70 -2.04
C PRO A 338 20.75 12.96 -3.39
N MET A 339 21.60 13.38 -4.34
CA MET A 339 21.74 12.86 -5.70
C MET A 339 23.07 13.33 -6.33
N ASN A 340 23.50 12.72 -7.44
CA ASN A 340 24.80 13.02 -8.06
C ASN A 340 24.73 14.04 -9.21
N CYS A 341 23.53 14.28 -9.77
CA CYS A 341 23.32 15.06 -11.00
C CYS A 341 24.03 16.43 -10.98
N PRO A 342 23.87 17.28 -9.94
CA PRO A 342 24.52 18.59 -9.93
C PRO A 342 26.05 18.50 -9.94
N GLY A 343 26.63 17.49 -9.28
CA GLY A 343 28.07 17.25 -9.30
C GLY A 343 28.57 16.83 -10.70
N HIS A 344 27.81 15.98 -11.40
CA HIS A 344 28.13 15.57 -12.77
C HIS A 344 28.08 16.76 -13.73
N ILE A 345 27.14 17.69 -13.55
CA ILE A 345 27.09 18.94 -14.32
C ILE A 345 28.33 19.81 -14.06
N ILE A 346 28.83 19.89 -12.83
CA ILE A 346 30.08 20.62 -12.54
C ILE A 346 31.28 19.97 -13.26
N ILE A 347 31.36 18.63 -13.29
CA ILE A 347 32.40 17.93 -14.07
C ILE A 347 32.28 18.26 -15.56
N TYR A 348 31.06 18.19 -16.12
CA TYR A 348 30.83 18.52 -17.52
C TYR A 348 31.28 19.95 -17.85
N LYS A 349 30.92 20.93 -16.99
CA LYS A 349 31.28 22.36 -17.12
C LYS A 349 32.75 22.68 -16.88
N SER A 350 33.53 21.76 -16.31
CA SER A 350 34.93 22.03 -15.95
C SER A 350 35.84 22.28 -17.16
N GLN A 351 35.42 21.85 -18.35
CA GLN A 351 36.15 22.01 -19.61
C GLN A 351 35.17 22.32 -20.74
N ALA A 352 35.65 23.05 -21.76
CA ALA A 352 34.89 23.20 -22.99
C ALA A 352 34.73 21.84 -23.69
N ARG A 353 33.54 21.55 -24.21
CA ARG A 353 33.21 20.29 -24.89
C ARG A 353 32.84 20.55 -26.35
N SER A 354 33.35 19.71 -27.24
CA SER A 354 32.97 19.70 -28.65
C SER A 354 31.73 18.83 -28.84
N TYR A 355 30.86 19.18 -29.79
CA TYR A 355 29.72 18.33 -30.18
C TYR A 355 30.16 16.93 -30.64
N ARG A 356 31.41 16.78 -31.11
CA ARG A 356 32.00 15.49 -31.53
C ARG A 356 32.33 14.56 -30.36
N GLU A 357 32.37 15.08 -29.14
CA GLU A 357 32.59 14.31 -27.92
C GLU A 357 31.27 13.80 -27.33
N LEU A 358 30.12 14.20 -27.90
CA LEU A 358 28.81 13.69 -27.52
C LEU A 358 28.52 12.40 -28.31
N PRO A 359 27.79 11.43 -27.72
CA PRO A 359 27.25 11.43 -26.36
C PRO A 359 28.34 11.14 -25.30
N TRP A 360 28.34 11.94 -24.23
CA TRP A 360 29.26 11.81 -23.11
C TRP A 360 28.57 11.14 -21.91
N LYS A 361 28.93 9.88 -21.64
CA LYS A 361 28.28 9.03 -20.65
C LYS A 361 29.09 8.98 -19.35
N MET A 362 28.70 9.74 -18.33
CA MET A 362 29.35 9.67 -17.01
C MET A 362 28.61 8.72 -16.10
N ALA A 363 29.35 7.92 -15.34
CA ALA A 363 28.79 7.04 -14.32
C ALA A 363 29.54 7.18 -12.99
N GLU A 364 28.87 6.97 -11.87
CA GLU A 364 29.46 7.06 -10.54
C GLU A 364 28.75 6.10 -9.60
N PHE A 365 29.50 5.35 -8.78
CA PHE A 365 28.96 4.76 -7.56
C PHE A 365 28.76 5.84 -6.50
N GLY A 366 27.74 6.66 -6.70
CA GLY A 366 27.51 7.89 -5.97
C GLY A 366 26.87 7.62 -4.63
N LYS A 367 27.65 7.80 -3.55
CA LYS A 367 27.12 7.74 -2.18
C LYS A 367 26.30 8.99 -1.89
N VAL A 368 25.02 8.82 -1.60
CA VAL A 368 24.06 9.90 -1.36
C VAL A 368 23.36 9.69 -0.02
N HIS A 369 22.80 10.78 0.52
CA HIS A 369 22.00 10.72 1.74
C HIS A 369 20.66 11.42 1.56
N ARG A 370 19.58 10.77 1.97
CA ARG A 370 18.22 11.32 2.00
C ARG A 370 17.64 11.17 3.38
N TYR A 371 17.06 12.24 3.92
CA TYR A 371 16.39 12.24 5.21
C TYR A 371 15.03 11.57 5.08
N GLU A 372 15.01 10.24 5.12
CA GLU A 372 13.78 9.45 5.20
C GLU A 372 13.25 9.46 6.65
N ARG A 373 11.93 9.56 6.83
CA ARG A 373 11.33 9.47 8.17
C ARG A 373 11.67 8.11 8.81
N SER A 374 11.91 8.08 10.12
CA SER A 374 12.33 6.85 10.81
C SER A 374 11.32 5.71 10.64
N GLY A 375 10.02 6.02 10.65
CA GLY A 375 8.94 5.05 10.51
C GLY A 375 8.84 4.38 9.12
N VAL A 376 9.52 4.91 8.09
CA VAL A 376 9.51 4.30 6.74
C VAL A 376 10.79 3.53 6.42
N LEU A 377 11.79 3.53 7.32
CA LEU A 377 13.03 2.80 7.12
C LEU A 377 12.78 1.29 7.14
N HIS A 378 13.42 0.57 6.20
CA HIS A 378 13.17 -0.86 6.05
C HIS A 378 14.40 -1.63 5.56
N GLY A 379 15.20 -2.14 6.50
CA GLY A 379 16.40 -2.91 6.19
C GLY A 379 17.32 -2.16 5.22
N LEU A 380 17.72 -2.83 4.13
CA LEU A 380 18.41 -2.23 2.99
C LEU A 380 17.50 -1.71 1.85
N PHE A 381 16.18 -1.91 1.90
CA PHE A 381 15.28 -1.45 0.82
C PHE A 381 14.94 0.03 0.93
N ARG A 382 14.84 0.56 2.15
CA ARG A 382 14.63 1.99 2.39
C ARG A 382 15.57 2.48 3.48
N VAL A 383 16.57 3.24 3.06
CA VAL A 383 17.73 3.68 3.86
C VAL A 383 17.96 5.18 3.66
N ARG A 384 18.61 5.81 4.64
CA ARG A 384 19.04 7.20 4.61
C ARG A 384 20.37 7.41 3.91
N ALA A 385 21.21 6.37 3.83
CA ALA A 385 22.49 6.39 3.15
C ALA A 385 22.57 5.21 2.18
N PHE A 386 22.85 5.49 0.92
CA PHE A 386 22.95 4.48 -0.13
C PHE A 386 23.92 4.92 -1.22
N THR A 387 24.42 3.93 -1.97
CA THR A 387 25.26 4.16 -3.14
C THR A 387 24.44 3.80 -4.36
N GLN A 388 24.16 4.79 -5.19
CA GLN A 388 23.52 4.57 -6.48
C GLN A 388 24.59 4.24 -7.50
N ASP A 389 24.30 3.30 -8.38
CA ASP A 389 25.05 3.02 -9.60
C ASP A 389 24.61 4.01 -10.70
N ASP A 390 24.80 5.30 -10.39
CA ASP A 390 24.17 6.43 -11.08
C ASP A 390 24.92 6.81 -12.36
N ALA A 391 24.21 7.35 -13.34
CA ALA A 391 24.81 7.79 -14.59
C ALA A 391 24.05 8.98 -15.21
N HIS A 392 24.81 9.89 -15.82
CA HIS A 392 24.28 11.04 -16.54
C HIS A 392 24.92 11.11 -17.92
N ILE A 393 24.07 11.04 -18.94
CA ILE A 393 24.47 11.11 -20.35
C ILE A 393 24.18 12.50 -20.87
N PHE A 394 25.23 13.20 -21.31
CA PHE A 394 25.12 14.48 -22.00
C PHE A 394 25.14 14.17 -23.49
N MET A 395 24.08 14.54 -24.20
CA MET A 395 23.88 14.16 -25.60
C MET A 395 23.15 15.27 -26.37
N THR A 396 23.10 15.14 -27.69
CA THR A 396 22.22 15.98 -28.51
C THR A 396 20.79 15.42 -28.52
N GLU A 397 19.80 16.23 -28.91
CA GLU A 397 18.41 15.78 -28.99
C GLU A 397 18.22 14.61 -29.97
N GLU A 398 19.02 14.57 -31.04
CA GLU A 398 18.98 13.51 -32.06
C GLU A 398 19.43 12.15 -31.51
N ASP A 399 20.28 12.14 -30.48
CA ASP A 399 20.84 10.93 -29.87
C ASP A 399 19.88 10.25 -28.89
N ILE A 400 18.83 10.93 -28.42
CA ILE A 400 17.98 10.47 -27.29
C ILE A 400 17.44 9.06 -27.51
N VAL A 401 16.89 8.77 -28.70
CA VAL A 401 16.29 7.47 -28.99
C VAL A 401 17.35 6.37 -28.99
N HIS A 402 18.53 6.65 -29.56
CA HIS A 402 19.62 5.70 -29.63
C HIS A 402 20.18 5.38 -28.24
N GLU A 403 20.49 6.42 -27.46
CA GLU A 403 21.04 6.27 -26.11
C GLU A 403 20.06 5.60 -25.14
N LEU A 404 18.76 5.88 -25.25
CA LEU A 404 17.74 5.20 -24.47
C LEU A 404 17.64 3.71 -24.83
N THR A 405 17.73 3.37 -26.12
CA THR A 405 17.69 1.99 -26.60
C THR A 405 18.90 1.20 -26.07
N ASP A 406 20.09 1.79 -26.14
CA ASP A 406 21.32 1.18 -25.63
C ASP A 406 21.29 1.01 -24.11
N LEU A 407 20.74 1.98 -23.37
CA LEU A 407 20.52 1.87 -21.94
C LEU A 407 19.58 0.71 -21.59
N ILE A 408 18.48 0.54 -22.33
CA ILE A 408 17.54 -0.57 -22.12
C ILE A 408 18.23 -1.91 -22.35
N HIS A 409 19.04 -2.04 -23.42
CA HIS A 409 19.82 -3.26 -23.67
C HIS A 409 20.87 -3.54 -22.58
N LEU A 410 21.49 -2.50 -22.02
CA LEU A 410 22.44 -2.61 -20.93
C LEU A 410 21.75 -3.13 -19.65
N ILE A 411 20.60 -2.55 -19.30
CA ILE A 411 19.78 -2.99 -18.16
C ILE A 411 19.35 -4.45 -18.33
N ASP A 412 18.84 -4.81 -19.52
CA ASP A 412 18.41 -6.18 -19.83
C ASP A 412 19.56 -7.20 -19.69
N ARG A 413 20.74 -6.87 -20.21
CA ARG A 413 21.95 -7.69 -20.04
C ARG A 413 22.29 -7.90 -18.57
N MET A 414 22.28 -6.83 -17.77
CA MET A 414 22.59 -6.91 -16.35
C MET A 414 21.57 -7.78 -15.60
N TYR A 415 20.28 -7.61 -15.86
CA TYR A 415 19.22 -8.36 -15.17
C TYR A 415 19.27 -9.86 -15.51
N LYS A 416 19.59 -10.20 -16.76
CA LYS A 416 19.78 -11.59 -17.20
C LYS A 416 20.89 -12.32 -16.46
N VAL A 417 21.97 -11.64 -16.05
CA VAL A 417 23.04 -12.26 -15.24
C VAL A 417 22.50 -12.79 -13.90
N PHE A 418 21.55 -12.07 -13.30
CA PHE A 418 20.97 -12.43 -12.01
C PHE A 418 19.65 -13.21 -12.13
N GLY A 419 19.19 -13.50 -13.36
CA GLY A 419 17.94 -14.21 -13.61
C GLY A 419 16.69 -13.42 -13.21
N PHE A 420 16.76 -12.08 -13.18
CA PHE A 420 15.62 -11.25 -12.81
C PHE A 420 14.67 -11.01 -13.99
N ALA A 421 13.39 -11.31 -13.78
CA ALA A 421 12.32 -10.82 -14.64
C ALA A 421 11.95 -9.38 -14.23
N TYR A 422 11.58 -8.54 -15.20
CA TYR A 422 11.21 -7.14 -14.93
C TYR A 422 10.04 -6.70 -15.80
N ARG A 423 9.38 -5.63 -15.33
CA ARG A 423 8.37 -4.87 -16.05
C ARG A 423 8.89 -3.45 -16.23
N VAL A 424 8.48 -2.79 -17.32
CA VAL A 424 8.82 -1.40 -17.61
C VAL A 424 7.55 -0.57 -17.50
N ASP A 425 7.63 0.56 -16.79
CA ASP A 425 6.56 1.55 -16.69
C ASP A 425 7.11 2.93 -17.10
N LEU A 426 6.33 3.69 -17.86
CA LEU A 426 6.69 5.05 -18.31
C LEU A 426 6.01 6.10 -17.43
N SER A 427 6.81 6.83 -16.65
CA SER A 427 6.31 7.97 -15.87
C SER A 427 6.23 9.22 -16.76
N THR A 428 5.03 9.81 -16.86
CA THR A 428 4.77 11.02 -17.65
C THR A 428 4.85 12.28 -16.77
N ARG A 429 4.85 13.46 -17.41
CA ARG A 429 5.03 14.76 -16.73
C ARG A 429 3.95 14.97 -15.64
N PRO A 430 4.33 15.12 -14.36
CA PRO A 430 3.38 15.43 -13.29
C PRO A 430 2.96 16.91 -13.30
N GLU A 431 1.83 17.22 -12.64
CA GLU A 431 1.34 18.60 -12.48
C GLU A 431 2.40 19.53 -11.85
N ASN A 432 3.09 19.03 -10.82
CA ASN A 432 4.24 19.70 -10.22
C ASN A 432 5.54 19.22 -10.90
N SER A 433 5.93 19.89 -11.99
CA SER A 433 7.15 19.59 -12.75
C SER A 433 7.94 20.86 -13.08
N MET A 434 9.27 20.72 -13.14
CA MET A 434 10.19 21.74 -13.67
C MET A 434 10.55 21.41 -15.12
N GLY A 435 10.54 22.39 -16.02
CA GLY A 435 10.85 22.23 -17.45
C GLY A 435 9.87 22.94 -18.37
#